data_AF-C4JQL1-F1
#
_entry.id   AF-C4JQL1-F1
#
_cell.length_a   1.000
_cell.length_b   1.000
_cell.length_c   1.000
_cell.angle_alpha   90.00
_cell.angle_beta   90.00
_cell.angle_gamma   90.00
#
_symmetry.space_group_name_H-M   'P 1'
#
loop_
_entity.id
_entity.type
_entity.pdbx_description
1 polymer ?
#
loop_
_entity_poly.entity_id
_entity_poly.type
_entity_poly.pdbx_seq_one_letter_code
_entity_poly.pdbx_strand_id
1 'polypeptide(L)' 'MRFDSSGAVQQEVRRTLGLDPRMIRFSVVKMGEKLGEIKDVEGRIQWNDRQRLQDEI' A
#
# COMPACT_ATOMS: atom_id res chain seq x y z
N MET A 1 -4.45 0.55 -4.17
CA MET A 1 -5.70 1.28 -3.82
C MET A 1 -5.34 2.51 -3.02
N ARG A 2 -5.92 3.68 -3.30
CA ARG A 2 -5.70 4.91 -2.53
C ARG A 2 -6.98 5.26 -1.78
N PHE A 3 -6.85 5.68 -0.55
CA PHE A 3 -7.96 6.16 0.28
C PHE A 3 -7.42 7.08 1.37
N ASP A 4 -8.23 8.07 1.77
CA ASP A 4 -7.93 8.96 2.88
C ASP A 4 -8.74 8.53 4.10
N SER A 5 -8.08 8.34 5.23
CA SER A 5 -8.75 7.92 6.46
C SER A 5 -7.91 8.17 7.71
N SER A 6 -8.55 8.12 8.87
CA SER A 6 -7.86 8.17 10.17
C SER A 6 -7.05 6.89 10.43
N GLY A 7 -6.09 6.96 11.35
CA GLY A 7 -5.24 5.80 11.67
C GLY A 7 -6.03 4.57 12.14
N ALA A 8 -7.13 4.76 12.87
CA ALA A 8 -8.01 3.67 13.30
C ALA A 8 -8.65 2.94 12.11
N VAL A 9 -9.14 3.68 11.11
CA VAL A 9 -9.73 3.10 9.90
C VAL A 9 -8.68 2.37 9.07
N GLN A 10 -7.44 2.88 8.99
CA GLN A 10 -6.35 2.20 8.30
C GLN A 10 -6.03 0.83 8.92
N GLN A 11 -6.05 0.74 10.26
CA GLN A 11 -5.85 -0.53 10.97
C GLN A 11 -6.97 -1.52 10.66
N GLU A 12 -8.22 -1.06 10.63
CA GLU A 12 -9.36 -1.92 10.31
C GLU A 12 -9.31 -2.41 8.87
N VAL A 13 -9.04 -1.53 7.90
CA VAL A 13 -8.85 -1.92 6.48
C VAL A 13 -7.75 -2.97 6.35
N ARG A 14 -6.62 -2.79 7.04
CA ARG A 14 -5.54 -3.79 7.04
C ARG A 14 -6.01 -5.13 7.61
N ARG A 15 -6.81 -5.12 8.68
CA ARG A 15 -7.37 -6.32 9.29
C ARG A 15 -8.35 -7.02 8.34
N THR A 16 -9.28 -6.28 7.75
CA THR A 16 -10.28 -6.82 6.82
C THR A 16 -9.62 -7.47 5.62
N LEU A 17 -8.66 -6.79 4.97
CA LEU A 17 -7.94 -7.35 3.83
C LEU A 17 -7.05 -8.55 4.23
N GLY A 18 -6.59 -8.60 5.47
CA GLY A 18 -5.81 -9.73 6.01
C GLY A 18 -6.63 -11.01 6.21
N LEU A 19 -7.94 -10.88 6.34
CA LEU A 19 -8.86 -12.00 6.48
C LEU A 19 -9.39 -12.49 5.12
N ASP A 20 -9.19 -11.74 4.04
CA ASP A 20 -9.62 -12.15 2.72
C ASP A 20 -8.61 -13.16 2.13
N PRO A 21 -8.99 -14.43 1.91
CA PRO A 21 -8.08 -15.45 1.40
C PRO A 21 -7.57 -15.15 -0.02
N ARG A 22 -8.21 -14.24 -0.76
CA ARG A 22 -7.77 -13.79 -2.09
C ARG A 22 -6.62 -12.78 -1.99
N MET A 23 -6.40 -12.19 -0.82
CA MET A 23 -5.36 -11.21 -0.58
C MET A 23 -4.08 -11.90 -0.09
N ILE A 24 -3.25 -12.37 -1.03
CA ILE A 24 -2.03 -13.13 -0.72
C ILE A 24 -0.93 -12.27 -0.07
N ARG A 25 -0.68 -11.06 -0.61
CA ARG A 25 0.29 -10.09 -0.08
C ARG A 25 -0.25 -8.68 -0.32
N PHE A 26 -0.36 -7.89 0.74
CA PHE A 26 -0.73 -6.48 0.67
C PHE A 26 -0.13 -5.71 1.84
N SER A 27 -0.01 -4.39 1.68
CA SER A 27 0.43 -3.47 2.70
C SER A 27 -0.35 -2.17 2.59
N VAL A 28 -0.53 -1.49 3.72
CA VAL A 28 -1.04 -0.12 3.79
C VAL A 28 0.14 0.77 4.16
N VAL A 29 0.40 1.80 3.35
CA VAL A 29 1.55 2.68 3.51
C VAL A 29 1.10 4.13 3.57
N LYS A 30 1.79 4.94 4.37
CA LYS A 30 1.60 6.39 4.40
C LYS A 30 2.28 7.00 3.17
N MET A 31 1.52 7.79 2.42
CA MET A 31 1.99 8.38 1.14
C MET A 31 2.73 9.72 1.31
N GLY A 32 2.59 10.39 2.46
CA GLY A 32 3.27 11.66 2.73
C GLY A 32 2.86 12.24 4.08
N GLU A 33 3.52 13.31 4.50
CA GLU A 33 3.29 13.96 5.80
C GLU A 33 2.28 15.10 5.70
N LYS A 34 2.35 15.88 4.61
CA LYS A 34 1.50 17.07 4.41
C LYS A 34 0.64 16.94 3.15
N LEU A 35 -0.52 17.58 3.18
CA LEU A 35 -1.45 17.60 2.03
C LEU A 35 -0.79 18.12 0.75
N GLY A 36 0.10 19.12 0.86
CA GLY A 36 0.82 19.69 -0.28
C GLY A 36 1.78 18.71 -0.99
N GLU A 37 2.20 17.65 -0.30
CA GLU A 37 3.07 16.59 -0.86
C GLU A 37 2.24 15.52 -1.59
N ILE A 38 1.00 15.28 -1.14
CA ILE A 38 0.14 14.20 -1.63
C ILE A 38 -0.97 14.64 -2.58
N LYS A 39 -1.12 15.96 -2.82
CA LYS A 39 -2.16 16.52 -3.70
C LYS A 39 -2.03 16.04 -5.16
N ASP A 40 -0.80 15.91 -5.65
CA ASP A 40 -0.48 15.66 -7.06
C ASP A 40 0.16 14.28 -7.25
N VAL A 41 -0.40 13.25 -6.59
CA VAL A 41 0.12 11.88 -6.72
C VAL A 41 -0.54 11.20 -7.91
N GLU A 42 0.24 10.93 -8.96
CA GLU A 42 -0.22 10.19 -10.14
C GLU A 42 -0.82 8.83 -9.77
N GLY A 43 -1.70 8.28 -10.62
CA GLY A 43 -2.31 6.95 -10.44
C GLY A 43 -1.32 5.78 -10.61
N ARG A 44 -0.02 6.06 -10.69
CA ARG A 44 1.06 5.09 -10.94
C ARG A 44 2.05 5.13 -9.79
N ILE A 45 2.32 3.97 -9.21
CA ILE A 45 3.37 3.79 -8.20
C ILE A 45 4.51 3.03 -8.87
N GLN A 46 5.72 3.57 -8.81
CA GLN A 46 6.91 2.89 -9.31
C GLN A 46 7.33 1.84 -8.27
N TRP A 47 7.11 0.57 -8.58
CA TRP A 47 7.57 -0.53 -7.73
C TRP A 47 9.08 -0.68 -7.92
N ASN A 48 9.79 -0.95 -6.81
CA ASN A 48 11.22 -1.22 -6.87
C ASN A 48 11.44 -2.60 -7.52
N ASP A 49 12.16 -2.67 -8.63
CA ASP A 49 12.43 -3.93 -9.37
C ASP A 49 13.36 -4.90 -8.62
N ARG A 50 13.75 -4.59 -7.39
CA ARG A 50 14.59 -5.44 -6.54
C ARG A 50 13.78 -6.56 -5.90
N GLN A 51 13.52 -7.60 -6.67
CA GLN A 51 13.83 -9.00 -6.34
C GLN A 51 13.07 -9.94 -7.28
N ARG A 52 13.76 -10.38 -8.35
CA ARG A 52 13.49 -11.71 -8.91
C ARG A 52 14.13 -12.72 -7.97
N LEU A 53 13.39 -13.16 -6.95
CA LEU A 53 13.76 -14.29 -6.09
C LEU A 53 13.90 -15.63 -6.88
N GLN A 54 13.68 -15.58 -8.20
CA GLN A 54 13.71 -16.71 -9.12
C GLN A 54 15.09 -16.89 -9.78
N ASP A 55 15.95 -15.87 -9.73
CA ASP A 55 17.26 -15.87 -10.40
C ASP A 55 18.38 -16.40 -9.47
N GLU A 56 18.06 -16.81 -8.23
CA GLU A 56 19.00 -17.32 -7.22
C GLU A 56 18.89 -18.85 -6.98
N ILE A 57 18.16 -19.60 -7.82
CA ILE A 57 18.06 -21.07 -7.78
C ILE A 57 18.73 -21.70 -9.01
#